data_AF-C0HJI8-F1
#
_entry.id   AF-C0HJI8-F1
#
_cell.length_a   1.000
_cell.length_b   1.000
_cell.length_c   1.000
_cell.angle_alpha   90.00
_cell.angle_beta   90.00
_cell.angle_gamma   90.00
#
_symmetry.space_group_name_H-M   'P 1'
#
loop_
_entity.id
_entity.type
_entity.pdbx_description
1 polymer ?
#
loop_
_entity_poly.entity_id
_entity_poly.type
_entity_poly.pdbx_seq_one_letter_code
_entity_poly.pdbx_strand_id
1 'polypeptide(L)' 'AANQHLCGAHLVEALYLVCGERGFFYTPNKVGIVEQCCHSPCSLYDLENYCN' A
#
# COMPACT_ATOMS: atom_id res chain seq x y z
N ALA A 1 -14.99 5.99 -2.59
CA ALA A 1 -13.72 5.30 -2.87
C ALA A 1 -12.61 6.11 -2.25
N ALA A 2 -11.77 5.52 -1.39
CA ALA A 2 -10.59 6.22 -0.88
C ALA A 2 -9.54 6.28 -1.99
N ASN A 3 -9.76 7.13 -3.00
CA ASN A 3 -8.77 7.50 -4.01
C ASN A 3 -7.79 8.52 -3.39
N GLN A 4 -7.21 8.17 -2.25
CA GLN A 4 -6.22 9.01 -1.57
C GLN A 4 -4.84 8.50 -1.99
N HIS A 5 -3.97 9.41 -2.41
CA HIS A 5 -2.57 9.12 -2.64
C HIS A 5 -1.95 8.67 -1.31
N LEU A 6 -1.50 7.43 -1.23
CA LEU A 6 -0.89 6.84 -0.04
C LEU A 6 0.63 6.88 -0.22
N CYS A 7 1.24 7.92 0.34
CA CYS A 7 2.68 8.15 0.28
C CYS A 7 3.32 7.86 1.63
N GLY A 8 4.43 7.10 1.65
CA GLY A 8 5.23 6.88 2.85
C GLY A 8 4.43 6.27 4.01
N ALA A 9 4.20 7.05 5.07
CA ALA A 9 3.55 6.59 6.30
C ALA A 9 2.11 6.11 6.08
N HIS A 10 1.29 6.84 5.31
CA HIS A 10 -0.10 6.45 5.06
C HIS A 10 -0.21 5.15 4.27
N LEU A 11 0.79 4.83 3.45
CA LEU A 11 0.84 3.57 2.74
C LEU A 11 1.08 2.39 3.67
N VAL A 12 2.01 2.55 4.62
CA VAL A 12 2.28 1.53 5.64
C VAL A 12 1.07 1.32 6.55
N GLU A 13 0.38 2.41 6.93
CA GLU A 13 -0.87 2.35 7.71
C GLU A 13 -1.97 1.60 6.94
N ALA A 14 -2.16 1.92 5.66
CA ALA A 14 -3.15 1.25 4.83
C ALA A 14 -2.83 -0.24 4.66
N LEU A 15 -1.56 -0.59 4.42
CA LEU A 15 -1.13 -1.99 4.35
C LEU A 15 -1.35 -2.73 5.66
N TYR A 16 -1.07 -2.10 6.80
CA TYR A 16 -1.32 -2.70 8.11
C TYR A 16 -2.80 -3.02 8.31
N LEU A 17 -3.68 -2.09 7.95
CA LEU A 17 -5.12 -2.27 8.05
C LEU A 17 -5.64 -3.36 7.09
N VAL A 18 -5.14 -3.41 5.85
CA VAL A 18 -5.60 -4.35 4.82
C VAL A 18 -5.03 -5.76 5.02
N CYS A 19 -3.77 -5.88 5.41
CA CYS A 19 -3.10 -7.17 5.53
C CYS A 19 -3.35 -7.84 6.87
N GLY A 20 -3.47 -7.08 7.96
CA GLY A 20 -3.74 -7.62 9.30
C GLY A 20 -2.76 -8.74 9.65
N GLU A 21 -3.30 -9.93 9.96
CA GLU A 21 -2.53 -11.12 10.36
C GLU A 21 -1.66 -11.71 9.24
N ARG A 22 -1.97 -11.45 7.96
CA ARG A 22 -1.13 -11.89 6.84
C ARG A 22 0.24 -11.22 6.90
N GLY A 23 0.29 -9.98 7.38
CA GLY A 23 1.48 -9.14 7.30
C GLY A 23 1.79 -8.71 5.86
N PHE A 24 2.81 -7.88 5.71
CA PHE A 24 3.27 -7.33 4.42
C PHE A 24 4.75 -6.99 4.48
N PHE A 25 5.41 -6.92 3.32
CA PHE A 25 6.77 -6.42 3.20
C PHE A 25 6.80 -5.06 2.52
N TYR A 26 7.11 -4.01 3.28
CA TYR A 26 7.33 -2.68 2.72
C TYR A 26 8.83 -2.42 2.52
N THR A 27 9.24 -2.28 1.26
CA THR A 27 10.59 -1.83 0.88
C THR A 27 10.52 -0.43 0.27
N PRO A 28 10.89 0.64 1.00
CA PRO A 28 10.76 2.02 0.51
C PRO A 28 11.59 2.29 -0.76
N ASN A 29 12.68 1.54 -0.95
CA ASN A 29 13.57 1.70 -2.10
C ASN A 29 13.10 0.95 -3.36
N LYS A 30 12.01 0.18 -3.31
CA LYS A 30 11.43 -0.41 -4.51
C LYS A 30 10.35 0.50 -5.04
N VAL A 31 10.52 0.88 -6.31
CA VAL A 31 9.61 1.65 -7.19
C VAL A 31 8.24 0.97 -7.39
N GLY A 32 7.88 -0.06 -6.61
CA GLY A 32 6.64 -0.81 -6.76
C GLY A 32 5.46 -0.04 -6.18
N ILE A 33 5.23 -0.20 -4.88
CA ILE A 33 4.02 0.29 -4.23
C ILE A 33 3.99 1.82 -4.08
N VAL A 34 5.14 2.47 -3.93
CA VAL A 34 5.20 3.93 -3.82
C VAL A 34 4.74 4.57 -5.13
N GLU A 35 5.27 4.18 -6.30
CA GLU A 35 4.77 4.72 -7.57
C GLU A 35 3.28 4.40 -7.78
N GLN A 36 2.87 3.17 -7.46
CA GLN A 36 1.50 2.74 -7.74
C GLN A 36 0.45 3.39 -6.84
N CYS A 37 0.75 3.64 -5.56
CA CYS A 37 -0.21 4.15 -4.58
C CYS A 37 0.04 5.61 -4.17
N CYS A 38 1.26 6.13 -4.31
CA CYS A 38 1.57 7.55 -4.07
C CYS A 38 1.36 8.39 -5.33
N HIS A 39 1.74 7.93 -6.53
CA HIS A 39 1.51 8.71 -7.77
C HIS A 39 0.19 8.37 -8.46
N SER A 40 -0.31 7.14 -8.30
CA SER A 40 -1.67 6.76 -8.68
C SER A 40 -2.47 6.36 -7.43
N PRO A 41 -3.79 6.59 -7.36
CA PRO A 41 -4.58 6.06 -6.25
C PRO A 41 -4.72 4.54 -6.39
N CYS A 42 -4.38 3.80 -5.35
CA CYS A 42 -4.59 2.35 -5.30
C CYS A 42 -6.00 1.99 -4.86
N SER A 43 -6.54 0.90 -5.40
CA SER A 43 -7.73 0.25 -4.86
C SER A 43 -7.37 -0.63 -3.66
N LEU A 44 -8.39 -1.06 -2.90
CA LEU A 44 -8.20 -2.01 -1.82
C LEU A 44 -7.59 -3.34 -2.32
N TYR A 45 -8.01 -3.79 -3.51
CA TYR A 45 -7.47 -5.00 -4.13
C TYR A 45 -5.99 -4.85 -4.53
N ASP A 46 -5.57 -3.65 -4.95
CA ASP A 46 -4.16 -3.39 -5.25
C ASP A 46 -3.31 -3.51 -3.98
N LEU A 47 -3.81 -3.01 -2.85
CA LEU A 47 -3.13 -3.13 -1.55
C LEU A 47 -3.05 -4.59 -1.08
N GLU A 48 -4.09 -5.39 -1.29
CA GLU A 48 -4.11 -6.81 -0.91
C GLU A 48 -3.04 -7.64 -1.62
N ASN A 49 -2.65 -7.27 -2.85
CA ASN A 49 -1.56 -7.94 -3.58
C ASN A 49 -0.18 -7.78 -2.91
N TYR A 50 -0.04 -6.86 -1.95
CA TYR A 50 1.19 -6.65 -1.19
C TYR A 50 1.18 -7.33 0.19
N CYS A 51 0.10 -8.02 0.54
CA CYS A 51 0.08 -8.89 1.71
C CYS A 51 0.85 -10.18 1.45
N ASN A 52 1.36 -10.81 2.51
CA ASN A 52 2.06 -12.09 2.40
C ASN A 52 1.12 -13.27 2.16
#